data_AF-A0A139HBJ5-F1
#
_entry.id   AF-A0A139HBJ5-F1
#
_cell.length_a   1.000
_cell.length_b   1.000
_cell.length_c   1.000
_cell.angle_alpha   90.00
_cell.angle_beta   90.00
_cell.angle_gamma   90.00
#
_symmetry.space_group_name_H-M   'P 1'
#
loop_
_entity.id
_entity.type
_entity.pdbx_description
1 polymer ?
#
loop_
_entity_poly.entity_id
_entity_poly.type
_entity_poly.pdbx_seq_one_letter_code
_entity_poly.pdbx_strand_id
1 'polypeptide(L)'
;MDRTNDLEEVPLPTLYLQIQYADSPYEILGISSQPSTASALRDVYRALALRIHPDKAPSTQLRELHTSLFQKIFTAYETLLKQLDHDEDEDAHIFQPKHLPESEASLHARNIAFKEALRDARDRAIAAKHAEERAQEARREALKAKNERLAAKREEKAAKAEHDREERARAIENRRRGDIRCSRGQKLKTGPKPLGPLRNKPTAKPFPEETFSGPAATKADISHRWDKQLLSGGGAGSVSLALKKEREQSSAARLQRETLALCEESGDCHQGLHAAIAELELLNDLGKADARGEKRTVEALEV
;
A
#
# COMPACT_ATOMS: atom_id res chain seq x y z
N MET A 1 48.34 22.83 16.87
CA MET A 1 48.19 23.23 18.29
C MET A 1 46.72 23.05 18.63
N ASP A 2 46.27 21.81 18.78
CA ASP A 2 44.88 21.49 19.11
C ASP A 2 44.69 21.55 20.63
N ARG A 3 44.04 22.61 21.11
CA ARG A 3 43.69 22.83 22.53
C ARG A 3 42.27 22.35 22.86
N THR A 4 41.77 21.32 22.18
CA THR A 4 40.37 20.88 22.36
C THR A 4 40.14 19.99 23.59
N ASN A 5 41.19 19.56 24.31
CA ASN A 5 41.08 18.68 25.46
C ASN A 5 40.94 19.37 26.84
N ASP A 6 41.02 20.70 26.92
CA ASP A 6 40.96 21.40 28.22
C ASP A 6 39.53 21.55 28.79
N LEU A 7 38.49 21.12 28.04
CA LEU A 7 37.10 21.21 28.50
C LEU A 7 36.67 20.07 29.46
N GLU A 8 37.47 19.01 29.61
CA GLU A 8 37.11 17.85 30.43
C GLU A 8 37.09 18.15 31.94
N GLU A 9 37.78 19.20 32.41
CA GLU A 9 37.93 19.44 33.86
C GLU A 9 37.03 20.54 34.44
N VAL A 10 36.24 21.26 33.63
CA VAL A 10 35.43 22.38 34.16
C VAL A 10 34.34 21.83 35.08
N PRO A 11 34.27 22.22 36.37
CA PRO A 11 33.22 21.75 37.27
C PRO A 11 31.82 22.14 36.76
N LEU A 12 30.84 21.23 36.91
CA LEU A 12 29.45 21.46 36.48
C LEU A 12 28.85 22.79 37.00
N PRO A 13 29.06 23.21 38.26
CA PRO A 13 28.54 24.49 38.74
C PRO A 13 29.06 25.69 37.96
N THR A 14 30.34 25.68 37.58
CA THR A 14 30.96 26.75 36.78
C THR A 14 30.32 26.83 35.40
N LEU A 15 30.04 25.67 34.81
CA LEU A 15 29.41 25.53 33.51
C LEU A 15 27.96 26.06 33.53
N TYR A 16 27.21 25.83 34.62
CA TYR A 16 25.87 26.38 34.79
C TYR A 16 25.89 27.90 34.84
N LEU A 17 26.80 28.49 35.62
CA LEU A 17 26.95 29.94 35.71
C LEU A 17 27.31 30.54 34.34
N GLN A 18 28.26 29.91 33.64
CA GLN A 18 28.67 30.34 32.30
C GLN A 18 27.46 30.38 31.34
N ILE A 19 26.73 29.27 31.19
CA ILE A 19 25.63 29.21 30.22
C ILE A 19 24.47 30.11 30.66
N GLN A 20 24.18 30.19 31.96
CA GLN A 20 23.07 31.00 32.46
C GLN A 20 23.30 32.50 32.24
N TYR A 21 24.50 33.00 32.51
CA TYR A 21 24.81 34.43 32.48
C TYR A 21 25.48 34.92 31.18
N ALA A 22 25.97 34.03 30.32
CA ALA A 22 26.52 34.42 29.03
C ALA A 22 25.42 34.87 28.06
N ASP A 23 25.65 35.99 27.38
CA ASP A 23 24.75 36.52 26.35
C ASP A 23 25.27 36.23 24.93
N SER A 24 26.59 36.06 24.78
CA SER A 24 27.22 35.76 23.49
C SER A 24 27.19 34.26 23.17
N PRO A 25 26.85 33.83 21.93
CA PRO A 25 26.90 32.44 21.52
C PRO A 25 28.27 31.77 21.74
N TYR A 26 29.36 32.53 21.58
CA TYR A 26 30.72 32.07 21.79
C TYR A 26 31.00 31.78 23.27
N GLU A 27 30.55 32.66 24.16
CA GLU A 27 30.68 32.50 25.61
C GLU A 27 29.83 31.35 26.14
N ILE A 28 28.61 31.18 25.60
CA ILE A 28 27.72 30.06 25.95
C ILE A 28 28.39 28.71 25.66
N LEU A 29 29.08 28.58 24.53
CA LEU A 29 29.79 27.36 24.17
C LEU A 29 31.20 27.27 24.77
N GLY A 30 31.68 28.32 25.44
CA GLY A 30 33.02 28.36 26.03
C GLY A 30 34.15 28.45 25.00
N ILE A 31 33.86 28.99 23.83
CA ILE A 31 34.83 29.15 22.75
C ILE A 31 35.39 30.57 22.82
N SER A 32 36.70 30.70 23.01
CA SER A 32 37.37 32.00 23.17
C SER A 32 37.60 32.75 21.85
N SER A 33 37.50 32.07 20.71
CA SER A 33 37.73 32.62 19.37
C SER A 33 36.70 32.06 18.38
N GLN A 34 36.62 32.62 17.17
CA GLN A 34 35.75 32.07 16.14
C GLN A 34 36.17 30.62 15.83
N PRO A 35 35.21 29.67 15.76
CA PRO A 35 35.53 28.28 15.46
C PRO A 35 36.10 28.21 14.04
N SER A 36 37.24 27.55 13.89
CA SER A 36 37.91 27.42 12.58
C SER A 36 37.18 26.49 11.62
N THR A 37 36.31 25.60 12.11
CA THR A 37 35.61 24.59 11.32
C THR A 37 34.29 24.18 11.95
N ALA A 38 33.29 23.86 11.12
CA ALA A 38 31.98 23.35 11.57
C ALA A 38 32.08 22.02 12.34
N SER A 39 33.11 21.20 12.09
CA SER A 39 33.38 20.00 12.87
C SER A 39 33.75 20.32 14.32
N ALA A 40 34.68 21.25 14.54
CA ALA A 40 35.08 21.67 15.89
C ALA A 40 33.90 22.22 16.69
N LEU A 41 33.02 23.01 16.04
CA LEU A 41 31.80 23.52 16.66
C LEU A 41 30.84 22.39 17.07
N ARG A 42 30.66 21.38 16.21
CA ARG A 42 29.85 20.19 16.50
C ARG A 42 30.39 19.37 17.67
N ASP A 43 31.71 19.24 17.75
CA ASP A 43 32.35 18.49 18.83
C ASP A 43 32.16 19.19 20.19
N VAL A 44 32.32 20.51 20.26
CA VAL A 44 32.06 21.31 21.47
C VAL A 44 30.58 21.21 21.88
N TYR A 45 29.66 21.37 20.93
CA TYR A 45 28.23 21.21 21.18
C TYR A 45 27.92 19.83 21.76
N ARG A 46 28.46 18.76 21.14
CA ARG A 46 28.24 17.39 21.58
C ARG A 46 28.77 17.15 23.00
N ALA A 47 29.95 17.68 23.31
CA ALA A 47 30.55 17.58 24.65
C ALA A 47 29.65 18.26 25.71
N LEU A 48 29.16 19.47 25.45
CA LEU A 48 28.26 20.18 26.36
C LEU A 48 26.90 19.50 26.49
N ALA A 49 26.31 19.08 25.36
CA ALA A 49 25.05 18.36 25.30
C ALA A 49 25.09 17.08 26.16
N LEU A 50 26.18 16.32 26.10
CA LEU A 50 26.35 15.10 26.90
C LEU A 50 26.47 15.37 28.40
N ARG A 51 26.88 16.56 28.82
CA ARG A 51 27.06 16.92 30.24
C ARG A 51 25.79 17.49 30.86
N ILE A 52 25.01 18.26 30.09
CA ILE A 52 23.82 18.97 30.56
C ILE A 52 22.53 18.40 29.97
N HIS A 53 22.56 17.18 29.43
CA HIS A 53 21.33 16.55 28.93
C HIS A 53 20.29 16.44 30.07
N PRO A 54 19.00 16.75 29.83
CA PRO A 54 17.97 16.65 30.87
C PRO A 54 17.83 15.23 31.42
N ASP A 55 18.09 14.19 30.62
CA ASP A 55 18.00 12.79 31.08
C ASP A 55 19.08 12.39 32.11
N LYS A 56 20.19 13.13 32.17
CA LYS A 56 21.26 12.87 33.14
C LYS A 56 21.08 13.62 34.46
N ALA A 57 20.03 14.43 34.58
CA ALA A 57 19.76 15.19 35.79
C ALA A 57 19.21 14.27 36.91
N PRO A 58 19.81 14.25 38.12
CA PRO A 58 19.41 13.35 39.19
C PRO A 58 18.10 13.77 39.90
N SER A 59 17.68 15.02 39.77
CA SER A 59 16.47 15.56 40.40
C SER A 59 15.57 16.27 39.39
N THR A 60 14.28 16.35 39.72
CA THR A 60 13.27 16.99 38.85
C THR A 60 13.54 18.49 38.65
N GLN A 61 13.96 19.21 39.70
CA GLN A 61 14.34 20.62 39.62
C GLN A 61 15.57 20.83 38.74
N LEU A 62 16.59 19.97 38.86
CA LEU A 62 17.76 20.04 38.00
C LEU A 62 17.44 19.69 36.55
N ARG A 63 16.45 18.83 36.31
CA ARG A 63 15.99 18.50 34.95
C ARG A 63 15.40 19.71 34.23
N GLU A 64 14.61 20.53 34.92
CA GLU A 64 14.08 21.78 34.36
C GLU A 64 15.21 22.76 34.05
N LEU A 65 16.18 22.91 34.96
CA LEU A 65 17.37 23.73 34.73
C LEU A 65 18.16 23.23 33.51
N HIS A 66 18.46 21.93 33.43
CA HIS A 66 19.18 21.32 32.31
C HIS A 66 18.43 21.53 30.98
N THR A 67 17.10 21.42 30.99
CA THR A 67 16.28 21.65 29.78
C THR A 67 16.45 23.08 29.26
N SER A 68 16.40 24.07 30.15
CA SER A 68 16.61 25.48 29.81
C SER A 68 18.03 25.75 29.29
N LEU A 69 19.05 25.25 29.99
CA LEU A 69 20.46 25.41 29.59
C LEU A 69 20.74 24.71 28.24
N PHE A 70 20.16 23.53 28.01
CA PHE A 70 20.31 22.78 26.77
C PHE A 70 19.73 23.53 25.57
N GLN A 71 18.53 24.12 25.71
CA GLN A 71 17.93 24.96 24.67
C GLN A 71 18.79 26.19 24.35
N LYS A 72 19.39 26.81 25.37
CA LYS A 72 20.30 27.95 25.20
C LYS A 72 21.58 27.56 24.43
N ILE A 73 22.18 26.41 24.77
CA ILE A 73 23.32 25.84 24.03
C ILE A 73 22.95 25.53 22.58
N PHE A 74 21.79 24.90 22.35
CA PHE A 74 21.34 24.56 21.00
C PHE A 74 21.13 25.80 20.13
N THR A 75 20.52 26.85 20.70
CA THR A 75 20.32 28.13 20.00
C THR A 75 21.65 28.80 19.65
N ALA A 76 22.63 28.77 20.58
CA ALA A 76 23.97 29.30 20.34
C ALA A 76 24.69 28.53 19.21
N TYR A 77 24.60 27.20 19.21
CA TYR A 77 25.15 26.33 18.17
C TYR A 77 24.57 26.65 16.78
N GLU A 78 23.23 26.68 16.64
CA GLU A 78 22.56 26.99 15.37
C GLU A 78 22.90 28.39 14.85
N THR A 79 23.06 29.36 15.76
CA THR A 79 23.43 30.73 15.40
C THR A 79 24.84 30.79 14.81
N LEU A 80 25.80 30.10 15.43
CA LEU A 80 27.17 30.04 14.94
C LEU A 80 27.31 29.22 13.65
N LEU A 81 26.53 28.16 13.51
CA LEU A 81 26.53 27.35 12.28
C LEU A 81 26.09 28.17 11.06
N LYS A 82 25.01 28.95 11.20
CA LYS A 82 24.54 29.86 10.13
C LYS A 82 25.54 30.96 9.78
N GLN A 83 26.31 31.44 10.75
CA GLN A 83 27.38 32.40 10.49
C GLN A 83 28.49 31.75 9.66
N LEU A 84 28.87 30.52 9.99
CA LEU A 84 29.91 29.80 9.27
C LEU A 84 29.49 29.42 7.84
N ASP A 85 28.22 29.01 7.65
CA ASP A 85 27.69 28.68 6.32
C ASP A 85 27.61 29.93 5.41
N HIS A 86 27.43 31.13 5.99
CA HIS A 86 27.43 32.37 5.21
C HIS A 86 28.82 32.83 4.77
N ASP A 87 29.87 32.49 5.50
CA ASP A 87 31.24 32.90 5.16
C ASP A 87 31.82 32.09 3.98
N GLU A 88 31.27 30.90 3.65
CA GLU A 88 31.76 30.08 2.53
C GLU A 88 31.13 30.45 1.17
N ASP A 89 30.04 31.22 1.14
CA ASP A 89 29.32 31.55 -0.10
C ASP A 89 29.64 32.96 -0.68
N GLU A 90 30.26 33.86 0.10
CA GLU A 90 30.53 35.24 -0.33
C GLU A 90 31.66 35.34 -1.39
N ASP A 91 32.57 34.37 -1.47
CA ASP A 91 33.65 34.36 -2.48
C ASP A 91 33.28 33.64 -3.80
N ALA A 92 32.12 32.97 -3.88
CA ALA A 92 31.61 32.33 -5.10
C ALA A 92 30.52 33.14 -5.83
N HIS A 93 30.16 34.34 -5.35
CA HIS A 93 29.07 35.16 -5.87
C HIS A 93 29.39 36.09 -7.07
N ILE A 94 30.41 35.76 -7.87
CA ILE A 94 30.69 36.47 -9.15
C ILE A 94 30.21 35.65 -10.35
N PHE A 95 29.01 35.06 -10.31
CA PHE A 95 28.20 34.82 -11.53
C PHE A 95 26.77 34.38 -11.21
N GLN A 96 26.07 35.02 -10.27
CA GLN A 96 24.61 34.99 -10.37
C GLN A 96 24.24 35.79 -11.62
N PRO A 97 23.61 35.18 -12.66
CA PRO A 97 23.07 35.96 -13.76
C PRO A 97 22.07 36.92 -13.12
N LYS A 98 22.39 38.22 -13.14
CA LYS A 98 21.54 39.27 -12.60
C LYS A 98 20.14 38.98 -13.11
N HIS A 99 19.25 38.54 -12.21
CA HIS A 99 17.87 38.28 -12.53
C HIS A 99 17.31 39.63 -12.98
N LEU A 100 17.31 39.87 -14.29
CA LEU A 100 16.66 41.04 -14.85
C LEU A 100 15.22 40.96 -14.36
N PRO A 101 14.66 42.05 -13.81
CA PRO A 101 13.27 42.04 -13.41
C PRO A 101 12.46 41.61 -14.63
N GLU A 102 11.76 40.47 -14.51
CA GLU A 102 10.86 40.02 -15.56
C GLU A 102 9.93 41.19 -15.88
N SER A 103 9.81 41.53 -17.16
CA SER A 103 8.90 42.60 -17.56
C SER A 103 7.48 42.24 -17.10
N GLU A 104 6.69 43.24 -16.71
CA GLU A 104 5.30 43.03 -16.27
C GLU A 104 4.48 42.26 -17.33
N ALA A 105 4.81 42.46 -18.61
CA ALA A 105 4.23 41.73 -19.72
C ALA A 105 4.53 40.22 -19.68
N SER A 106 5.77 39.84 -19.35
CA SER A 106 6.17 38.43 -19.21
C SER A 106 5.43 37.75 -18.06
N LEU A 107 5.36 38.44 -16.91
CA LEU A 107 4.66 37.93 -15.73
C LEU A 107 3.15 37.78 -16.00
N HIS A 108 2.55 38.76 -16.70
CA HIS A 108 1.15 38.69 -17.11
C HIS A 108 0.87 37.52 -18.06
N ALA A 109 1.74 37.29 -19.05
CA ALA A 109 1.63 36.17 -19.97
C ALA A 109 1.70 34.82 -19.24
N ARG A 110 2.64 34.66 -18.31
CA ARG A 110 2.75 33.45 -17.48
C ARG A 110 1.51 33.24 -16.62
N ASN A 111 0.96 34.31 -16.04
CA ASN A 111 -0.26 34.22 -15.24
C ASN A 111 -1.51 33.87 -16.07
N ILE A 112 -1.61 34.35 -17.32
CA ILE A 112 -2.68 33.94 -18.25
C ILE A 112 -2.53 32.46 -18.57
N ALA A 113 -1.34 32.03 -19.00
CA ALA A 113 -1.07 30.64 -19.34
C ALA A 113 -1.38 29.70 -18.16
N PHE A 114 -1.02 30.10 -16.93
CA PHE A 114 -1.34 29.33 -15.72
C PHE A 114 -2.85 29.25 -15.46
N LYS A 115 -3.58 30.35 -15.66
CA LYS A 115 -5.05 30.36 -15.51
C LYS A 115 -5.73 29.49 -16.57
N GLU A 116 -5.26 29.51 -17.80
CA GLU A 116 -5.77 28.66 -18.89
C GLU A 116 -5.49 27.18 -18.60
N ALA A 117 -4.25 26.84 -18.21
CA ALA A 117 -3.89 25.49 -17.83
C ALA A 117 -4.75 24.94 -16.67
N LEU A 118 -5.10 25.78 -15.69
CA LEU A 118 -6.01 25.40 -14.60
C LEU A 118 -7.45 25.17 -15.07
N ARG A 119 -7.95 25.96 -16.03
CA ARG A 119 -9.28 25.74 -16.62
C ARG A 119 -9.31 24.42 -17.40
N ASP A 120 -8.32 24.18 -18.24
CA ASP A 120 -8.20 22.94 -19.01
C ASP A 120 -8.05 21.70 -18.11
N ALA A 121 -7.30 21.82 -17.01
CA ALA A 121 -7.18 20.75 -16.02
C ALA A 121 -8.53 20.45 -15.35
N ARG A 122 -9.31 21.49 -15.02
CA ARG A 122 -10.64 21.34 -14.43
C ARG A 122 -11.62 20.67 -15.40
N ASP A 123 -11.63 21.09 -16.66
CA ASP A 123 -12.55 20.55 -17.67
C ASP A 123 -12.21 19.08 -17.98
N ARG A 124 -10.92 18.73 -18.04
CA ARG A 124 -10.48 17.33 -18.14
C ARG A 124 -10.92 16.50 -16.93
N ALA A 125 -10.84 17.03 -15.72
CA ALA A 125 -11.28 16.33 -14.52
C ALA A 125 -12.80 16.09 -14.52
N ILE A 126 -13.59 17.07 -14.96
CA ILE A 126 -15.05 16.93 -15.11
C ILE A 126 -15.39 15.86 -16.18
N ALA A 127 -14.73 15.92 -17.34
CA ALA A 127 -14.92 14.95 -18.40
C ALA A 127 -14.55 13.52 -17.96
N ALA A 128 -13.45 13.37 -17.20
CA ALA A 128 -13.03 12.09 -16.63
C ALA A 128 -14.08 11.53 -15.66
N LYS A 129 -14.65 12.37 -14.78
CA LYS A 129 -15.71 11.95 -13.84
C LYS A 129 -16.96 11.44 -14.58
N HIS A 130 -17.40 12.14 -15.62
CA HIS A 130 -18.54 11.70 -16.44
C HIS A 130 -18.22 10.45 -17.26
N ALA A 131 -16.97 10.25 -17.69
CA ALA A 131 -16.55 9.02 -18.34
C ALA A 131 -16.57 7.83 -17.35
N GLU A 132 -16.12 8.05 -16.11
CA GLU A 132 -16.18 7.04 -15.06
C GLU A 132 -17.62 6.66 -14.72
N GLU A 133 -18.51 7.63 -14.54
CA GLU A 133 -19.93 7.40 -14.25
C GLU A 133 -20.60 6.57 -15.35
N ARG A 134 -20.39 6.92 -16.62
CA ARG A 134 -20.87 6.12 -17.76
C ARG A 134 -20.30 4.71 -17.77
N ALA A 135 -19.01 4.54 -17.43
CA ALA A 135 -18.41 3.21 -17.33
C ALA A 135 -19.00 2.39 -16.17
N GLN A 136 -19.33 3.02 -15.05
CA GLN A 136 -20.01 2.36 -13.92
C GLN A 136 -21.44 1.96 -14.27
N GLU A 137 -22.19 2.80 -14.98
CA GLU A 137 -23.54 2.50 -15.47
C GLU A 137 -23.51 1.31 -16.43
N ALA A 138 -22.63 1.35 -17.44
CA ALA A 138 -22.44 0.23 -18.37
C ALA A 138 -22.10 -1.09 -17.66
N ARG A 139 -21.30 -1.05 -16.57
CA ARG A 139 -21.01 -2.22 -15.75
C ARG A 139 -22.25 -2.75 -15.02
N ARG A 140 -23.10 -1.86 -14.50
CA ARG A 140 -24.35 -2.24 -13.82
C ARG A 140 -25.34 -2.87 -14.80
N GLU A 141 -25.48 -2.30 -15.98
CA GLU A 141 -26.33 -2.85 -17.05
C GLU A 141 -25.83 -4.23 -17.51
N ALA A 142 -24.52 -4.37 -17.74
CA ALA A 142 -23.92 -5.66 -18.10
C ALA A 142 -24.15 -6.73 -17.03
N LEU A 143 -24.06 -6.36 -15.74
CA LEU A 143 -24.34 -7.27 -14.63
C LEU A 143 -25.83 -7.65 -14.57
N LYS A 144 -26.73 -6.69 -14.78
CA LYS A 144 -28.17 -6.91 -14.84
C LYS A 144 -28.52 -7.89 -15.97
N ALA A 145 -28.02 -7.65 -17.18
CA ALA A 145 -28.22 -8.53 -18.34
C ALA A 145 -27.67 -9.94 -18.09
N LYS A 146 -26.53 -10.07 -17.42
CA LYS A 146 -25.97 -11.37 -17.03
C LYS A 146 -26.89 -12.12 -16.05
N ASN A 147 -27.45 -11.42 -15.07
CA ASN A 147 -28.36 -12.00 -14.09
C ASN A 147 -29.69 -12.42 -14.74
N GLU A 148 -30.24 -11.62 -15.64
CA GLU A 148 -31.43 -11.95 -16.43
C GLU A 148 -31.20 -13.20 -17.28
N ARG A 149 -30.03 -13.30 -17.95
CA ARG A 149 -29.66 -14.52 -18.71
C ARG A 149 -29.56 -15.75 -17.81
N LEU A 150 -29.04 -15.61 -16.59
CA LEU A 150 -28.99 -16.71 -15.62
C LEU A 150 -30.39 -17.09 -15.11
N ALA A 151 -31.29 -16.13 -14.93
CA ALA A 151 -32.67 -16.37 -14.57
C ALA A 151 -33.41 -17.14 -15.68
N ALA A 152 -33.31 -16.68 -16.93
CA ALA A 152 -33.89 -17.38 -18.09
C ALA A 152 -33.38 -18.82 -18.21
N LYS A 153 -32.09 -19.06 -17.99
CA LYS A 153 -31.52 -20.42 -17.96
C LYS A 153 -32.08 -21.29 -16.84
N ARG A 154 -32.40 -20.69 -15.68
CA ARG A 154 -33.02 -21.41 -14.55
C ARG A 154 -34.46 -21.77 -14.86
N GLU A 155 -35.21 -20.87 -15.49
CA GLU A 155 -36.59 -21.10 -15.94
C GLU A 155 -36.65 -22.18 -17.03
N GLU A 156 -35.76 -22.12 -18.04
CA GLU A 156 -35.64 -23.15 -19.07
C GLU A 156 -35.35 -24.52 -18.46
N LYS A 157 -34.41 -24.57 -17.50
CA LYS A 157 -34.08 -25.80 -16.78
C LYS A 157 -35.26 -26.31 -15.93
N ALA A 158 -36.03 -25.41 -15.33
CA ALA A 158 -37.21 -25.76 -14.55
C ALA A 158 -38.33 -26.31 -15.43
N ALA A 159 -38.61 -25.66 -16.57
CA ALA A 159 -39.60 -26.11 -17.56
C ALA A 159 -39.21 -27.48 -18.15
N LYS A 160 -37.93 -27.69 -18.47
CA LYS A 160 -37.44 -29.01 -18.91
C LYS A 160 -37.63 -30.07 -17.84
N ALA A 161 -37.33 -29.76 -16.58
CA ALA A 161 -37.53 -30.69 -15.47
C ALA A 161 -39.01 -31.00 -15.22
N GLU A 162 -39.91 -30.05 -15.46
CA GLU A 162 -41.36 -30.25 -15.41
C GLU A 162 -41.85 -31.15 -16.55
N HIS A 163 -41.43 -30.89 -17.79
CA HIS A 163 -41.73 -31.75 -18.94
C HIS A 163 -41.25 -33.19 -18.71
N ASP A 164 -40.01 -33.37 -18.25
CA ASP A 164 -39.46 -34.70 -17.92
C ASP A 164 -40.28 -35.40 -16.81
N ARG A 165 -40.84 -34.64 -15.84
CA ARG A 165 -41.73 -35.19 -14.80
C ARG A 165 -43.07 -35.62 -15.39
N GLU A 166 -43.66 -34.82 -16.27
CA GLU A 166 -44.92 -35.16 -16.95
C GLU A 166 -44.78 -36.40 -17.84
N GLU A 167 -43.70 -36.50 -18.62
CA GLU A 167 -43.43 -37.68 -19.46
C GLU A 167 -43.29 -38.95 -18.62
N ARG A 168 -42.57 -38.87 -17.49
CA ARG A 168 -42.47 -40.00 -16.55
C ARG A 168 -43.82 -40.35 -15.95
N ALA A 169 -44.65 -39.37 -15.58
CA ALA A 169 -45.99 -39.60 -15.06
C ALA A 169 -46.88 -40.30 -16.10
N ARG A 170 -46.87 -39.84 -17.36
CA ARG A 170 -47.57 -40.47 -18.49
C ARG A 170 -47.09 -41.90 -18.73
N ALA A 171 -45.78 -42.14 -18.67
CA ALA A 171 -45.22 -43.48 -18.81
C ALA A 171 -45.70 -44.44 -17.69
N ILE A 172 -45.79 -43.97 -16.45
CA ILE A 172 -46.33 -44.73 -15.32
C ILE A 172 -47.83 -45.03 -15.52
N GLU A 173 -48.62 -44.05 -15.97
CA GLU A 173 -50.04 -44.25 -16.24
C GLU A 173 -50.28 -45.26 -17.38
N ASN A 174 -49.51 -45.15 -18.46
CA ASN A 174 -49.57 -46.10 -19.58
C ASN A 174 -49.21 -47.53 -19.15
N ARG A 175 -48.22 -47.71 -18.26
CA ARG A 175 -47.92 -49.02 -17.66
C ARG A 175 -49.11 -49.57 -16.88
N ARG A 176 -49.72 -48.76 -16.01
CA ARG A 176 -50.92 -49.15 -15.25
C ARG A 176 -52.07 -49.57 -16.16
N ARG A 177 -52.31 -48.86 -17.28
CA ARG A 177 -53.33 -49.23 -18.27
C ARG A 177 -52.99 -50.53 -19.02
N GLY A 178 -51.72 -50.77 -19.32
CA GLY A 178 -51.23 -51.99 -19.99
C GLY A 178 -51.35 -53.25 -19.12
N ASP A 179 -51.07 -53.15 -17.83
CA ASP A 179 -51.12 -54.29 -16.89
C ASP A 179 -52.54 -54.83 -16.68
N ILE A 180 -53.55 -53.96 -16.76
CA ILE A 180 -54.98 -54.35 -16.75
C ILE A 180 -55.34 -55.20 -17.99
N ARG A 181 -54.64 -55.00 -19.13
CA ARG A 181 -54.91 -55.72 -20.37
C ARG A 181 -54.19 -57.07 -20.45
N CYS A 182 -53.06 -57.25 -19.77
CA CYS A 182 -52.30 -58.53 -19.76
C CYS A 182 -52.74 -59.51 -18.67
N SER A 183 -53.47 -59.07 -17.64
CA SER A 183 -53.90 -59.93 -16.52
C SER A 183 -55.10 -60.85 -16.84
N ARG A 184 -55.72 -60.76 -18.03
CA ARG A 184 -56.93 -61.54 -18.39
C ARG A 184 -56.67 -62.84 -19.17
N GLY A 185 -55.42 -63.26 -19.43
CA GLY A 185 -55.20 -64.32 -20.44
C GLY A 185 -53.97 -65.21 -20.34
N GLN A 186 -53.24 -65.29 -19.23
CA GLN A 186 -52.12 -66.25 -19.13
C GLN A 186 -52.18 -67.12 -17.87
N LYS A 187 -52.94 -68.23 -17.96
CA LYS A 187 -52.61 -69.48 -17.26
C LYS A 187 -51.36 -70.05 -17.92
N LEU A 188 -50.18 -69.56 -17.57
CA LEU A 188 -48.93 -70.21 -17.94
C LEU A 188 -48.35 -70.94 -16.73
N LYS A 189 -48.38 -72.27 -16.86
CA LYS A 189 -47.60 -73.24 -16.09
C LYS A 189 -46.13 -72.81 -16.12
N THR A 190 -45.55 -72.47 -14.97
CA THR A 190 -44.10 -72.39 -14.82
C THR A 190 -43.69 -73.32 -13.69
N GLY A 191 -42.97 -74.39 -14.07
CA GLY A 191 -42.23 -75.22 -13.14
C GLY A 191 -41.06 -74.46 -12.52
N PRO A 192 -40.56 -74.89 -11.35
CA PRO A 192 -39.49 -74.23 -10.63
C PRO A 192 -38.19 -74.29 -11.45
N LYS A 193 -37.70 -73.14 -11.90
CA LYS A 193 -36.34 -73.02 -12.45
C LYS A 193 -35.34 -72.79 -11.31
N PRO A 194 -34.19 -73.48 -11.34
CA PRO A 194 -33.22 -73.48 -10.26
C PRO A 194 -32.49 -72.15 -10.10
N LEU A 195 -32.24 -71.82 -8.84
CA LEU A 195 -31.48 -70.69 -8.34
C LEU A 195 -30.07 -70.66 -8.96
N GLY A 196 -29.81 -69.65 -9.79
CA GLY A 196 -28.46 -69.31 -10.24
C GLY A 196 -27.65 -68.63 -9.13
N PRO A 197 -26.31 -68.76 -9.14
CA PRO A 197 -25.45 -68.42 -8.02
C PRO A 197 -25.40 -66.91 -7.75
N LEU A 198 -25.56 -66.58 -6.47
CA LEU A 198 -25.36 -65.27 -5.85
C LEU A 198 -24.00 -64.70 -6.25
N ARG A 199 -24.02 -63.72 -7.15
CA ARG A 199 -22.87 -62.87 -7.42
C ARG A 199 -22.78 -61.85 -6.28
N ASN A 200 -21.79 -62.05 -5.41
CA ASN A 200 -21.44 -61.18 -4.30
C ASN A 200 -21.34 -59.71 -4.77
N LYS A 201 -22.31 -58.90 -4.35
CA LYS A 201 -22.16 -57.44 -4.36
C LYS A 201 -21.20 -57.06 -3.24
N PRO A 202 -20.24 -56.14 -3.47
CA PRO A 202 -19.47 -55.57 -2.38
C PRO A 202 -20.43 -54.85 -1.43
N THR A 203 -20.43 -55.31 -0.19
CA THR A 203 -21.06 -54.65 0.96
C THR A 203 -20.66 -53.19 0.98
N ALA A 204 -21.58 -52.31 0.56
CA ALA A 204 -21.54 -50.91 0.92
C ALA A 204 -21.55 -50.86 2.44
N LYS A 205 -20.45 -50.37 3.02
CA LYS A 205 -20.37 -50.10 4.45
C LYS A 205 -21.56 -49.23 4.84
N PRO A 206 -22.30 -49.54 5.91
CA PRO A 206 -23.33 -48.66 6.41
C PRO A 206 -22.68 -47.30 6.71
N PHE A 207 -23.17 -46.26 6.04
CA PHE A 207 -22.92 -44.90 6.48
C PHE A 207 -23.43 -44.82 7.92
N PRO A 208 -22.61 -44.36 8.89
CA PRO A 208 -23.13 -44.04 10.20
C PRO A 208 -24.22 -42.98 10.01
N GLU A 209 -25.45 -43.33 10.38
CA GLU A 209 -26.45 -42.34 10.78
C GLU A 209 -25.87 -41.60 11.98
N GLU A 210 -25.05 -40.58 11.72
CA GLU A 210 -24.86 -39.49 12.66
C GLU A 210 -26.21 -38.80 12.76
N THR A 211 -27.00 -39.25 13.73
CA THR A 211 -28.05 -38.44 14.35
C THR A 211 -27.38 -37.16 14.81
N PHE A 212 -27.50 -36.12 13.97
CA PHE A 212 -27.04 -34.77 14.25
C PHE A 212 -27.93 -34.17 15.36
N SER A 213 -27.80 -34.71 16.57
CA SER A 213 -28.27 -34.11 17.82
C SER A 213 -27.10 -33.33 18.41
N GLY A 214 -26.61 -32.35 17.64
CA GLY A 214 -25.74 -31.32 18.18
C GLY A 214 -26.59 -30.33 18.98
N PRO A 215 -26.17 -29.90 20.19
CA PRO A 215 -26.83 -28.80 20.89
C PRO A 215 -26.88 -27.60 19.95
N ALA A 216 -28.05 -26.95 19.85
CA ALA A 216 -28.24 -25.78 19.01
C ALA A 216 -27.12 -24.77 19.28
N ALA A 217 -26.26 -24.57 18.28
CA ALA A 217 -25.12 -23.67 18.38
C ALA A 217 -25.61 -22.32 18.89
N THR A 218 -25.07 -21.87 20.01
CA THR A 218 -25.46 -20.59 20.58
C THR A 218 -24.99 -19.47 19.66
N LYS A 219 -25.65 -18.31 19.69
CA LYS A 219 -25.20 -17.16 18.88
C LYS A 219 -23.72 -16.80 19.12
N ALA A 220 -23.21 -17.08 20.33
CA ALA A 220 -21.81 -16.89 20.67
C ALA A 220 -20.87 -17.85 19.91
N ASP A 221 -21.25 -19.12 19.74
CA ASP A 221 -20.46 -20.09 18.98
C ASP A 221 -20.41 -19.77 17.49
N ILE A 222 -21.51 -19.22 16.96
CA ILE A 222 -21.56 -18.75 15.56
C ILE A 222 -20.62 -17.55 15.38
N SER A 223 -20.66 -16.54 16.25
CA SER A 223 -19.72 -15.39 16.16
C SER A 223 -18.26 -15.82 16.28
N HIS A 224 -17.94 -16.70 17.25
CA HIS A 224 -16.57 -17.15 17.47
C HIS A 224 -16.03 -17.95 16.26
N ARG A 225 -16.91 -18.64 15.51
CA ARG A 225 -16.54 -19.37 14.30
C ARG A 225 -16.28 -18.46 13.11
N TRP A 226 -16.97 -17.32 13.02
CA TRP A 226 -16.75 -16.30 11.99
C TRP A 226 -15.45 -15.53 12.23
N ASP A 227 -15.15 -15.16 13.48
CA ASP A 227 -13.90 -14.45 13.81
C ASP A 227 -12.66 -15.33 13.55
N LYS A 228 -12.77 -16.63 13.84
CA LYS A 228 -11.70 -17.59 13.52
C LYS A 228 -11.50 -17.79 12.01
N GLN A 229 -12.56 -17.61 11.21
CA GLN A 229 -12.49 -17.65 9.74
C GLN A 229 -11.89 -16.38 9.13
N LEU A 230 -12.14 -15.21 9.73
CA LEU A 230 -11.50 -13.94 9.34
C LEU A 230 -9.99 -13.95 9.64
N LEU A 231 -9.59 -14.51 10.79
CA LEU A 231 -8.18 -14.58 11.20
C LEU A 231 -7.36 -15.64 10.45
N SER A 232 -7.98 -16.70 9.94
CA SER A 232 -7.27 -17.81 9.28
C SER A 232 -7.12 -17.67 7.76
N GLY A 233 -7.65 -16.61 7.13
CA GLY A 233 -7.40 -16.29 5.71
C GLY A 233 -7.80 -17.37 4.69
N GLY A 234 -8.43 -18.45 5.12
CA GLY A 234 -8.64 -19.69 4.37
C GLY A 234 -10.09 -19.94 3.98
N GLY A 235 -10.80 -18.92 3.51
CA GLY A 235 -12.09 -19.13 2.86
C GLY A 235 -11.89 -19.79 1.49
N ALA A 236 -12.65 -20.83 1.17
CA ALA A 236 -12.59 -21.62 -0.08
C ALA A 236 -12.92 -20.85 -1.38
N GLY A 237 -12.79 -19.53 -1.37
CA GLY A 237 -12.89 -18.62 -2.51
C GLY A 237 -11.83 -17.51 -2.50
N SER A 238 -10.83 -17.55 -1.61
CA SER A 238 -9.69 -16.64 -1.69
C SER A 238 -8.80 -17.09 -2.85
N VAL A 239 -8.97 -16.43 -3.99
CA VAL A 239 -7.95 -16.43 -5.04
C VAL A 239 -6.67 -15.99 -4.35
N SER A 240 -5.69 -16.89 -4.25
CA SER A 240 -4.43 -16.66 -3.55
C SER A 240 -3.90 -15.26 -3.91
N LEU A 241 -3.43 -14.51 -2.92
CA LEU A 241 -2.83 -13.18 -3.15
C LEU A 241 -1.78 -13.23 -4.26
N ALA A 242 -1.10 -14.38 -4.43
CA ALA A 242 -0.20 -14.64 -5.54
C ALA A 242 -0.90 -14.57 -6.92
N LEU A 243 -2.04 -15.25 -7.09
CA LEU A 243 -2.84 -15.22 -8.32
C LEU A 243 -3.41 -13.83 -8.61
N LYS A 244 -3.77 -13.06 -7.56
CA LYS A 244 -4.20 -11.67 -7.74
C LYS A 244 -3.06 -10.78 -8.22
N LYS A 245 -1.87 -10.92 -7.62
CA LYS A 245 -0.66 -10.20 -8.02
C LYS A 245 -0.21 -10.57 -9.43
N GLU A 246 -0.28 -11.85 -9.81
CA GLU A 246 0.04 -12.32 -11.16
C GLU A 246 -0.94 -11.76 -12.21
N ARG A 247 -2.23 -11.64 -11.85
CA ARG A 247 -3.23 -11.01 -12.72
C ARG A 247 -3.01 -9.51 -12.88
N GLU A 248 -2.61 -8.82 -11.82
CA GLU A 248 -2.25 -7.40 -11.85
C GLU A 248 -0.98 -7.18 -12.70
N GLN A 249 0.06 -8.01 -12.51
CA GLN A 249 1.27 -7.98 -13.34
C GLN A 249 0.97 -8.27 -14.82
N SER A 250 0.12 -9.25 -15.11
CA SER A 250 -0.29 -9.57 -16.49
C SER A 250 -1.09 -8.43 -17.13
N SER A 251 -1.92 -7.74 -16.35
CA SER A 251 -2.67 -6.57 -16.83
C SER A 251 -1.74 -5.38 -17.12
N ALA A 252 -0.75 -5.14 -16.26
CA ALA A 252 0.25 -4.10 -16.46
C ALA A 252 1.11 -4.37 -17.72
N ALA A 253 1.56 -5.61 -17.91
CA ALA A 253 2.31 -6.01 -19.09
C ALA A 253 1.49 -5.86 -20.39
N ARG A 254 0.17 -6.10 -20.34
CA ARG A 254 -0.72 -5.90 -21.49
C ARG A 254 -0.87 -4.42 -21.85
N LEU A 255 -1.04 -3.55 -20.85
CA LEU A 255 -1.09 -2.10 -21.06
C LEU A 255 0.22 -1.58 -21.64
N GLN A 256 1.38 -2.06 -21.16
CA GLN A 256 2.68 -1.69 -21.71
C GLN A 256 2.82 -2.08 -23.20
N ARG A 257 2.37 -3.29 -23.57
CA ARG A 257 2.38 -3.70 -24.99
C ARG A 257 1.43 -2.88 -25.85
N GLU A 258 0.25 -2.55 -25.33
CA GLU A 258 -0.73 -1.71 -26.03
C GLU A 258 -0.21 -0.28 -26.23
N THR A 259 0.47 0.29 -25.22
CA THR A 259 1.13 1.59 -25.37
C THR A 259 2.28 1.55 -26.37
N LEU A 260 3.09 0.49 -26.40
CA LEU A 260 4.17 0.35 -27.38
C LEU A 260 3.62 0.18 -28.80
N ALA A 261 2.56 -0.60 -28.99
CA ALA A 261 1.91 -0.77 -30.29
C ALA A 261 1.34 0.56 -30.83
N LEU A 262 0.71 1.37 -29.97
CA LEU A 262 0.22 2.70 -30.35
C LEU A 262 1.37 3.67 -30.71
N CYS A 263 2.55 3.51 -30.10
CA CYS A 263 3.74 4.28 -30.45
C CYS A 263 4.39 3.83 -31.77
N GLU A 264 4.31 2.55 -32.12
CA GLU A 264 4.80 2.03 -33.41
C GLU A 264 3.91 2.50 -34.58
N GLU A 265 2.59 2.58 -34.37
CA GLU A 265 1.65 3.08 -35.38
C GLU A 265 1.78 4.58 -35.64
N SER A 266 2.30 5.36 -34.68
CA SER A 266 2.39 6.82 -34.80
C SER A 266 3.63 7.34 -35.52
N GLY A 267 4.59 6.48 -35.90
CA GLY A 267 5.69 6.77 -36.83
C GLY A 267 6.73 7.86 -36.43
N ASP A 268 6.40 8.76 -35.51
CA ASP A 268 7.14 10.01 -35.26
C ASP A 268 7.51 10.24 -33.78
N CYS A 269 7.30 9.27 -32.88
CA CYS A 269 7.49 9.48 -31.43
C CYS A 269 8.77 8.87 -30.83
N HIS A 270 9.54 8.07 -31.57
CA HIS A 270 10.67 7.34 -30.99
C HIS A 270 11.77 8.23 -30.42
N GLN A 271 12.07 9.37 -31.05
CA GLN A 271 13.15 10.25 -30.57
C GLN A 271 12.77 10.99 -29.28
N GLY A 272 11.50 11.43 -29.16
CA GLY A 272 11.02 12.10 -27.95
C GLY A 272 10.85 11.15 -26.75
N LEU A 273 10.39 9.92 -26.99
CA LEU A 273 10.20 8.94 -25.93
C LEU A 273 11.53 8.42 -25.37
N HIS A 274 12.53 8.19 -26.22
CA HIS A 274 13.87 7.80 -25.75
C HIS A 274 14.54 8.92 -24.93
N ALA A 275 14.35 10.18 -25.31
CA ALA A 275 14.83 11.32 -24.52
C ALA A 275 14.12 11.40 -23.14
N ALA A 276 12.80 11.22 -23.11
CA ALA A 276 12.03 11.26 -21.86
C ALA A 276 12.34 10.07 -20.93
N ILE A 277 12.58 8.88 -21.48
CA ILE A 277 13.01 7.70 -20.70
C ILE A 277 14.42 7.92 -20.14
N ALA A 278 15.34 8.49 -20.93
CA ALA A 278 16.69 8.82 -20.47
C ALA A 278 16.69 9.89 -19.35
N GLU A 279 15.82 10.90 -19.42
CA GLU A 279 15.64 11.88 -18.32
C GLU A 279 15.10 11.23 -17.05
N LEU A 280 14.13 10.30 -17.17
CA LEU A 280 13.59 9.59 -16.01
C LEU A 280 14.60 8.62 -15.39
N GLU A 281 15.46 7.97 -16.18
CA GLU A 281 16.55 7.14 -15.67
C GLU A 281 17.60 7.97 -14.91
N LEU A 282 17.97 9.14 -15.43
CA LEU A 282 18.86 10.10 -14.75
C LEU A 282 18.31 10.56 -13.40
N LEU A 283 17.02 10.89 -13.33
CA LEU A 283 16.36 11.29 -12.08
C LEU A 283 16.30 10.15 -11.07
N ASN A 284 16.10 8.91 -11.52
CA ASN A 284 16.02 7.75 -10.65
C ASN A 284 17.40 7.34 -10.12
N ASP A 285 18.46 7.57 -10.89
CA ASP A 285 19.84 7.35 -10.43
C ASP A 285 20.32 8.42 -9.45
N LEU A 286 19.86 9.67 -9.60
CA LEU A 286 20.05 10.73 -8.60
C LEU A 286 19.34 10.38 -7.27
N GLY A 287 18.10 9.90 -7.32
CA GLY A 287 17.39 9.45 -6.10
C GLY A 287 18.02 8.22 -5.42
N LYS A 288 18.72 7.36 -6.16
CA LYS A 288 19.46 6.21 -5.60
C LYS A 288 20.82 6.58 -5.02
N ALA A 289 21.37 7.74 -5.37
CA ALA A 289 22.61 8.26 -4.76
C ALA A 289 22.34 8.72 -3.32
N ASP A 290 21.23 9.43 -3.09
CA ASP A 290 20.82 9.88 -1.75
C ASP A 290 20.47 8.72 -0.81
N ALA A 291 19.77 7.70 -1.33
CA ALA A 291 19.42 6.51 -0.53
C ALA A 291 20.63 5.63 -0.13
N ARG A 292 21.79 5.79 -0.79
CA ARG A 292 23.06 5.12 -0.41
C ARG A 292 23.94 5.95 0.52
N GLY A 293 23.74 7.26 0.58
CA GLY A 293 24.35 8.13 1.58
C GLY A 293 23.75 7.94 2.98
N GLU A 294 22.43 7.76 3.06
CA GLU A 294 21.73 7.62 4.35
C GLU A 294 21.91 6.26 5.05
N LYS A 295 22.31 5.20 4.34
CA LYS A 295 22.53 3.89 4.98
C LYS A 295 23.91 3.72 5.61
N ARG A 296 24.88 4.61 5.34
CA ARG A 296 26.20 4.55 6.00
C ARG A 296 26.26 5.25 7.35
N THR A 297 25.24 6.04 7.71
CA THR A 297 25.18 6.73 9.00
C THR A 297 24.40 5.97 10.08
N VAL A 298 23.66 4.91 9.73
CA VAL A 298 22.85 4.14 10.70
C VAL A 298 23.60 2.95 11.31
N GLU A 299 24.63 2.40 10.66
CA GLU A 299 25.45 1.31 11.23
C GLU A 299 26.58 1.77 12.18
N ALA A 300 26.77 3.08 12.38
CA ALA A 300 27.75 3.62 13.32
C ALA A 300 27.16 3.98 14.71
N LEU A 301 25.91 3.58 14.98
CA LEU A 301 25.19 3.87 16.23
C LEU A 301 24.75 2.63 17.02
N GLU A 302 25.21 1.43 16.64
CA GLU A 302 25.06 0.19 17.42
C GLU A 302 26.43 -0.48 17.71
N VAL A 303 27.31 0.22 18.45
CA VAL A 303 28.38 -0.36 19.29
C VAL A 303 28.59 0.59 20.48
#